data_AF-A0A962U6P7-F1
#
_entry.id   AF-A0A962U6P7-F1
#
_cell.length_a   1.000
_cell.length_b   1.000
_cell.length_c   1.000
_cell.angle_alpha   90.00
_cell.angle_beta   90.00
_cell.angle_gamma   90.00
#
_symmetry.space_group_name_H-M   'P 1'
#
loop_
_entity.id
_entity.type
_entity.pdbx_description
1 polymer ?
#
loop_
_entity_poly.entity_id
_entity_poly.type
_entity_poly.pdbx_seq_one_letter_code
_entity_poly.pdbx_strand_id
1 'polypeptide(L)'
;MQEKTLKKVVETADLLNRALRKVLQTEHGLHAETLIASAARMSGTLLLREVAPEVDRLQPGTTVLSDAADRQGRALMNTLFTTLGQLGHTDIDTQTLGGAQASTELSQLSLEQTQRLLEPWYRKIADVAELSLIEVAAAGAMTAAMLIHDCRGVLSVSDGCSIAVHGLIESTKTVPVAFAPAA
;
A
#
# COMPACT_ATOMS: atom_id res chain seq x y z
N MET A 1 7.57 8.03 -16.36
CA MET A 1 6.96 6.73 -16.70
C MET A 1 6.41 6.83 -18.13
N GLN A 2 6.65 5.83 -18.99
CA GLN A 2 6.10 5.83 -20.35
C GLN A 2 4.57 5.65 -20.30
N GLU A 3 3.84 6.20 -21.27
CA GLU A 3 2.36 6.17 -21.30
C GLU A 3 1.78 4.75 -21.25
N LYS A 4 2.38 3.81 -21.99
CA LYS A 4 2.00 2.38 -21.98
C LYS A 4 2.16 1.74 -20.60
N THR A 5 3.25 2.08 -19.90
CA THR A 5 3.51 1.59 -18.54
C THR A 5 2.51 2.19 -17.55
N LEU A 6 2.21 3.48 -17.64
CA LEU A 6 1.22 4.13 -16.78
C LEU A 6 -0.15 3.45 -16.90
N LYS A 7 -0.58 3.13 -18.13
CA LYS A 7 -1.84 2.40 -18.35
C LYS A 7 -1.84 1.04 -17.64
N LYS A 8 -0.76 0.25 -17.79
CA LYS A 8 -0.63 -1.03 -17.09
C LYS A 8 -0.68 -0.87 -15.55
N VAL A 9 -0.06 0.17 -15.01
CA VAL A 9 -0.06 0.45 -13.56
C VAL A 9 -1.48 0.76 -13.06
N VAL A 10 -2.26 1.55 -13.81
CA VAL A 10 -3.66 1.86 -13.46
C VAL A 10 -4.53 0.60 -13.52
N GLU A 11 -4.44 -0.19 -14.59
CA GLU A 11 -5.16 -1.47 -14.71
C GLU A 11 -4.78 -2.45 -13.60
N THR A 12 -3.52 -2.43 -13.18
CA THR A 12 -3.02 -3.23 -12.06
C THR A 12 -3.59 -2.76 -10.73
N ALA A 13 -3.78 -1.46 -10.51
CA ALA A 13 -4.42 -0.93 -9.31
C ALA A 13 -5.88 -1.41 -9.19
N ASP A 14 -6.64 -1.40 -10.29
CA ASP A 14 -8.00 -1.97 -10.32
C ASP A 14 -8.03 -3.47 -10.01
N LEU A 15 -7.05 -4.22 -10.51
CA LEU A 15 -6.92 -5.64 -10.22
C LEU A 15 -6.57 -5.90 -8.76
N LEU A 16 -5.63 -5.13 -8.19
CA LEU A 16 -5.25 -5.20 -6.78
C LEU A 16 -6.43 -4.84 -5.87
N ASN A 17 -7.19 -3.79 -6.18
CA ASN A 17 -8.39 -3.42 -5.42
C ASN A 17 -9.37 -4.60 -5.33
N ARG A 18 -9.69 -5.23 -6.48
CA ARG A 18 -10.57 -6.41 -6.53
C ARG A 18 -9.99 -7.60 -5.77
N ALA A 19 -8.69 -7.86 -5.91
CA ALA A 19 -8.02 -8.96 -5.22
C ALA A 19 -8.06 -8.77 -3.69
N LEU A 20 -7.72 -7.57 -3.20
CA LEU A 20 -7.76 -7.24 -1.77
C LEU A 20 -9.16 -7.42 -1.18
N ARG A 21 -10.20 -6.89 -1.86
CA ARG A 21 -11.58 -7.06 -1.42
C ARG A 21 -11.98 -8.53 -1.35
N LYS A 22 -11.48 -9.38 -2.25
CA LYS A 22 -11.79 -10.81 -2.23
C LYS A 22 -11.04 -11.54 -1.12
N VAL A 23 -9.75 -11.25 -0.94
CA VAL A 23 -8.88 -11.96 0.02
C VAL A 23 -9.17 -11.53 1.47
N LEU A 24 -9.53 -10.27 1.69
CA LEU A 24 -9.77 -9.69 3.02
C LEU A 24 -11.25 -9.71 3.43
N GLN A 25 -12.13 -10.32 2.63
CA GLN A 25 -13.53 -10.48 3.00
C GLN A 25 -13.66 -11.50 4.12
N THR A 26 -14.35 -11.11 5.19
CA THR A 26 -14.69 -11.99 6.32
C THR A 26 -16.19 -12.26 6.35
N GLU A 27 -16.64 -13.13 7.27
CA GLU A 27 -18.07 -13.37 7.53
C GLU A 27 -18.80 -12.08 7.97
N HIS A 28 -18.08 -11.14 8.59
CA HIS A 28 -18.59 -9.84 9.01
C HIS A 28 -18.46 -8.74 7.95
N GLY A 29 -18.04 -9.11 6.73
CA GLY A 29 -17.83 -8.19 5.62
C GLY A 29 -16.41 -7.65 5.53
N LEU A 30 -16.28 -6.44 4.98
CA LEU A 30 -15.00 -5.78 4.72
C LEU A 30 -14.75 -4.66 5.73
N HIS A 31 -13.61 -4.72 6.41
CA HIS A 31 -13.15 -3.69 7.34
C HIS A 31 -12.33 -2.62 6.58
N ALA A 32 -12.83 -1.38 6.55
CA ALA A 32 -12.29 -0.32 5.69
C ALA A 32 -10.82 0.01 6.02
N GLU A 33 -10.52 0.15 7.31
CA GLU A 33 -9.21 0.45 7.85
C GLU A 33 -8.22 -0.66 7.50
N THR A 34 -8.66 -1.93 7.53
CA THR A 34 -7.83 -3.08 7.15
C THR A 34 -7.55 -3.12 5.66
N LEU A 35 -8.53 -2.82 4.81
CA LEU A 35 -8.33 -2.73 3.37
C LEU A 35 -7.29 -1.66 3.01
N ILE A 36 -7.48 -0.46 3.54
CA ILE A 36 -6.62 0.70 3.27
C ILE A 36 -5.21 0.46 3.80
N ALA A 37 -5.09 0.04 5.07
CA ALA A 37 -3.79 -0.28 5.67
C ALA A 37 -3.08 -1.39 4.89
N SER A 38 -3.80 -2.43 4.46
CA SER A 38 -3.20 -3.55 3.74
C SER A 38 -2.66 -3.14 2.37
N ALA A 39 -3.40 -2.33 1.61
CA ALA A 39 -2.94 -1.81 0.32
C ALA A 39 -1.68 -0.94 0.47
N ALA A 40 -1.69 -0.03 1.45
CA ALA A 40 -0.56 0.85 1.76
C ALA A 40 0.67 0.09 2.23
N ARG A 41 0.50 -0.88 3.14
CA ARG A 41 1.58 -1.75 3.65
C ARG A 41 2.23 -2.58 2.55
N MET A 42 1.44 -3.14 1.63
CA MET A 42 1.99 -3.90 0.52
C MET A 42 2.72 -3.00 -0.47
N SER A 43 2.19 -1.80 -0.73
CA SER A 43 2.86 -0.80 -1.55
C SER A 43 4.26 -0.48 -1.02
N GLY A 44 4.39 -0.14 0.26
CA GLY A 44 5.70 0.16 0.85
C GLY A 44 6.61 -1.07 1.01
N THR A 45 6.06 -2.24 1.32
CA THR A 45 6.83 -3.50 1.41
C THR A 45 7.52 -3.83 0.09
N LEU A 46 6.78 -3.80 -1.02
CA LEU A 46 7.33 -4.12 -2.34
C LEU A 46 8.36 -3.10 -2.79
N LEU A 47 8.12 -1.83 -2.49
CA LEU A 47 9.11 -0.79 -2.75
C LEU A 47 10.40 -1.06 -1.98
N LEU A 48 10.31 -1.35 -0.68
CA LEU A 48 11.48 -1.57 0.16
C LEU A 48 12.33 -2.75 -0.34
N ARG A 49 11.70 -3.86 -0.72
CA ARG A 49 12.41 -5.00 -1.30
C ARG A 49 13.16 -4.64 -2.58
N GLU A 50 12.55 -3.84 -3.45
CA GLU A 50 13.15 -3.46 -4.72
C GLU A 50 14.33 -2.51 -4.54
N VAL A 51 14.22 -1.52 -3.64
CA VAL A 51 15.24 -0.47 -3.47
C VAL A 51 16.31 -0.81 -2.44
N ALA A 52 16.07 -1.83 -1.60
CA ALA A 52 17.03 -2.35 -0.63
C ALA A 52 17.07 -3.89 -0.68
N PRO A 53 17.66 -4.51 -1.72
CA PRO A 53 17.65 -5.97 -1.90
C PRO A 53 18.27 -6.76 -0.74
N GLU A 54 19.19 -6.15 0.01
CA GLU A 54 19.82 -6.75 1.19
C GLU A 54 18.88 -6.86 2.39
N VAL A 55 17.71 -6.21 2.35
CA VAL A 55 16.72 -6.21 3.44
C VAL A 55 16.22 -7.61 3.75
N ASP A 56 16.17 -8.50 2.76
CA ASP A 56 15.70 -9.88 2.90
C ASP A 56 16.65 -10.75 3.74
N ARG A 57 17.87 -10.27 4.01
CA ARG A 57 18.87 -10.94 4.88
C ARG A 57 18.81 -10.45 6.33
N LEU A 58 18.02 -9.42 6.61
CA LEU A 58 17.90 -8.82 7.94
C LEU A 58 16.76 -9.48 8.72
N GLN A 59 16.74 -9.26 10.04
CA GLN A 59 15.67 -9.77 10.90
C GLN A 59 14.35 -9.04 10.58
N PRO A 60 13.26 -9.77 10.25
CA PRO A 60 11.94 -9.16 10.06
C PRO A 60 11.49 -8.30 11.23
N GLY A 61 10.82 -7.19 10.94
CA GLY A 61 10.39 -6.21 11.95
C GLY A 61 11.47 -5.19 12.33
N THR A 62 12.71 -5.34 11.87
CA THR A 62 13.79 -4.37 12.14
C THR A 62 13.58 -3.07 11.36
N THR A 63 13.91 -1.93 11.98
CA THR A 63 13.86 -0.63 11.29
C THR A 63 15.00 -0.50 10.28
N VAL A 64 14.67 -0.02 9.08
CA VAL A 64 15.60 0.21 7.97
C VAL A 64 15.81 1.71 7.77
N LEU A 65 17.08 2.12 7.68
CA LEU A 65 17.48 3.46 7.26
C LEU A 65 18.00 3.38 5.83
N SER A 66 17.27 3.96 4.88
CA SER A 66 17.64 3.94 3.46
C SER A 66 17.15 5.21 2.77
N ASP A 67 18.10 6.02 2.27
CA ASP A 67 17.80 7.23 1.50
C ASP A 67 16.98 6.92 0.24
N ALA A 68 17.21 5.75 -0.36
CA ALA A 68 16.47 5.29 -1.52
C ALA A 68 15.01 4.98 -1.15
N ALA A 69 14.78 4.28 -0.03
CA ALA A 69 13.44 4.01 0.47
C ALA A 69 12.72 5.29 0.89
N ASP A 70 13.41 6.23 1.55
CA ASP A 70 12.82 7.52 1.94
C ASP A 70 12.42 8.36 0.71
N ARG A 71 13.27 8.42 -0.32
CA ARG A 71 12.96 9.16 -1.55
C ARG A 71 11.80 8.53 -2.31
N GLN A 72 11.81 7.23 -2.50
CA GLN A 72 10.76 6.54 -3.25
C GLN A 72 9.46 6.40 -2.44
N GLY A 73 9.54 6.31 -1.11
CA GLY A 73 8.37 6.34 -0.23
C GLY A 73 7.60 7.65 -0.35
N ARG A 74 8.30 8.79 -0.47
CA ARG A 74 7.67 10.08 -0.81
C ARG A 74 6.98 10.06 -2.18
N ALA A 75 7.55 9.38 -3.17
CA ALA A 75 6.92 9.23 -4.48
C ALA A 75 5.61 8.39 -4.42
N LEU A 76 5.56 7.35 -3.58
CA LEU A 76 4.34 6.60 -3.32
C LEU A 76 3.27 7.45 -2.62
N MET A 77 3.65 8.24 -1.61
CA MET A 77 2.72 9.19 -0.97
C MET A 77 2.18 10.22 -1.97
N ASN A 78 3.04 10.77 -2.84
CA ASN A 78 2.59 11.67 -3.90
C ASN A 78 1.63 10.99 -4.88
N THR A 79 1.85 9.70 -5.19
CA THR A 79 0.96 8.90 -6.02
C THR A 79 -0.42 8.75 -5.37
N LEU A 80 -0.46 8.37 -4.08
CA LEU A 80 -1.68 8.30 -3.28
C LEU A 80 -2.47 9.61 -3.33
N PHE A 81 -1.84 10.74 -3.01
CA PHE A 81 -2.51 12.05 -3.00
C PHE A 81 -2.94 12.52 -4.39
N THR A 82 -2.12 12.29 -5.42
CA THR A 82 -2.49 12.63 -6.80
C THR A 82 -3.73 11.85 -7.23
N THR A 83 -3.78 10.55 -6.96
CA THR A 83 -4.94 9.71 -7.27
C THR A 83 -6.17 10.14 -6.49
N LEU A 84 -6.04 10.51 -5.22
CA LEU A 84 -7.16 11.06 -4.44
C LEU A 84 -7.68 12.38 -5.02
N GLY A 85 -6.79 13.29 -5.42
CA GLY A 85 -7.18 14.53 -6.10
C GLY A 85 -7.93 14.27 -7.42
N GLN A 86 -7.48 13.28 -8.20
CA GLN A 86 -8.17 12.83 -9.42
C GLN A 86 -9.55 12.22 -9.13
N LEU A 87 -9.74 11.64 -7.95
CA LEU A 87 -11.01 11.11 -7.46
C LEU A 87 -11.89 12.18 -6.77
N GLY A 88 -11.50 13.46 -6.84
CA GLY A 88 -12.27 14.60 -6.35
C GLY A 88 -11.90 15.10 -4.95
N HIS A 89 -10.84 14.56 -4.33
CA HIS A 89 -10.41 14.93 -2.97
C HIS A 89 -9.20 15.86 -3.01
N THR A 90 -9.40 17.11 -3.43
CA THR A 90 -8.31 18.10 -3.61
C THR A 90 -7.90 18.81 -2.33
N ASP A 91 -8.75 18.78 -1.31
CA ASP A 91 -8.61 19.62 -0.10
C ASP A 91 -7.97 18.84 1.06
N ILE A 92 -7.24 17.78 0.75
CA ILE A 92 -6.52 16.98 1.76
C ILE A 92 -5.32 17.79 2.24
N ASP A 93 -5.43 18.33 3.45
CA ASP A 93 -4.32 19.00 4.09
C ASP A 93 -3.32 17.97 4.66
N THR A 94 -2.28 17.71 3.88
CA THR A 94 -1.20 16.79 4.27
C THR A 94 -0.42 17.26 5.50
N GLN A 95 -0.49 18.54 5.89
CA GLN A 95 0.18 19.06 7.08
C GLN A 95 -0.60 18.73 8.36
N THR A 96 -1.92 18.56 8.29
CA THR A 96 -2.77 18.18 9.44
C THR A 96 -2.88 16.67 9.64
N LEU A 97 -2.50 15.85 8.65
CA LEU A 97 -2.42 14.39 8.81
C LEU A 97 -1.44 13.97 9.92
N GLY A 98 -0.42 14.79 10.22
CA GLY A 98 0.49 14.57 11.36
C GLY A 98 -0.16 14.71 12.74
N GLY A 99 -1.36 15.27 12.82
CA GLY A 99 -2.19 15.34 14.04
C GLY A 99 -3.37 14.38 14.04
N ALA A 100 -3.54 13.57 12.99
CA ALA A 100 -4.66 12.64 12.90
C ALA A 100 -4.46 11.44 13.84
N GLN A 101 -5.53 11.06 14.54
CA GLN A 101 -5.52 9.96 15.51
C GLN A 101 -5.54 8.58 14.85
N ALA A 102 -6.04 8.48 13.61
CA ALA A 102 -6.19 7.22 12.91
C ALA A 102 -4.85 6.74 12.32
N SER A 103 -4.42 5.55 12.74
CA SER A 103 -3.20 4.89 12.27
C SER A 103 -3.51 3.46 11.85
N THR A 104 -2.49 2.73 11.40
CA THR A 104 -2.63 1.31 11.05
C THR A 104 -2.93 0.40 12.25
N GLU A 105 -2.99 0.93 13.48
CA GLU A 105 -3.50 0.22 14.67
C GLU A 105 -4.99 -0.11 14.58
N LEU A 106 -5.75 0.66 13.78
CA LEU A 106 -7.17 0.35 13.52
C LEU A 106 -7.34 -0.85 12.59
N SER A 107 -6.28 -1.32 11.93
CA SER A 107 -6.34 -2.53 11.11
C SER A 107 -6.44 -3.78 11.98
N GLN A 108 -7.35 -4.70 11.60
CA GLN A 108 -7.45 -6.05 12.17
C GLN A 108 -6.28 -6.98 11.81
N LEU A 109 -5.39 -6.56 10.89
CA LEU A 109 -4.17 -7.27 10.55
C LEU A 109 -2.95 -6.48 11.00
N SER A 110 -1.90 -7.16 11.47
CA SER A 110 -0.56 -6.59 11.65
C SER A 110 0.17 -6.48 10.30
N LEU A 111 1.28 -5.72 10.25
CA LEU A 111 2.13 -5.64 9.06
C LEU A 111 2.58 -7.02 8.57
N GLU A 112 3.07 -7.86 9.48
CA GLU A 112 3.50 -9.23 9.18
C GLU A 112 2.36 -10.09 8.61
N GLN A 113 1.16 -10.00 9.19
CA GLN A 113 -0.01 -10.76 8.70
C GLN A 113 -0.42 -10.29 7.30
N THR A 114 -0.45 -8.98 7.06
CA THR A 114 -0.68 -8.38 5.74
C THR A 114 0.31 -8.93 4.72
N GLN A 115 1.62 -8.91 5.04
CA GLN A 115 2.67 -9.38 4.13
C GLN A 115 2.51 -10.86 3.78
N ARG A 116 2.34 -11.74 4.78
CA ARG A 116 2.15 -13.18 4.54
C ARG A 116 0.93 -13.47 3.69
N LEU A 117 -0.18 -12.78 3.97
CA LEU A 117 -1.45 -13.04 3.30
C LEU A 117 -1.45 -12.53 1.85
N LEU A 118 -0.83 -11.37 1.59
CA LEU A 118 -1.04 -10.63 0.34
C LEU A 118 0.14 -10.62 -0.60
N GLU A 119 1.38 -10.79 -0.12
CA GLU A 119 2.55 -10.77 -1.00
C GLU A 119 2.49 -11.80 -2.13
N PRO A 120 2.03 -13.06 -1.93
CA PRO A 120 1.86 -14.00 -3.03
C PRO A 120 0.93 -13.50 -4.14
N TRP A 121 -0.15 -12.80 -3.78
CA TRP A 121 -1.09 -12.22 -4.75
C TRP A 121 -0.47 -11.05 -5.51
N TYR A 122 0.21 -10.15 -4.79
CA TYR A 122 0.88 -9.01 -5.41
C TYR A 122 1.97 -9.46 -6.40
N ARG A 123 2.79 -10.45 -6.04
CA ARG A 123 3.82 -11.00 -6.94
C ARG A 123 3.21 -11.68 -8.16
N LYS A 124 2.18 -12.51 -7.97
CA LYS A 124 1.47 -13.13 -9.09
C LYS A 124 0.86 -12.08 -10.04
N ILE A 125 0.32 -10.99 -9.49
CA ILE A 125 -0.22 -9.88 -10.29
C ILE A 125 0.92 -9.14 -11.01
N ALA A 126 2.06 -8.91 -10.35
CA ALA A 126 3.26 -8.33 -10.96
C ALA A 126 3.72 -9.14 -12.19
N ASP A 127 3.80 -10.47 -12.03
CA ASP A 127 4.21 -11.38 -13.08
C ASP A 127 3.26 -11.34 -14.28
N VAL A 128 1.94 -11.39 -14.02
CA VAL A 128 0.91 -11.34 -15.08
C VAL A 128 0.89 -9.99 -15.80
N ALA A 129 1.11 -8.89 -15.07
CA ALA A 129 1.15 -7.55 -15.64
C ALA A 129 2.48 -7.22 -16.34
N GLU A 130 3.52 -8.05 -16.13
CA GLU A 130 4.91 -7.81 -16.52
C GLU A 130 5.41 -6.47 -15.96
N LEU A 131 5.17 -6.23 -14.68
CA LEU A 131 5.57 -5.01 -13.97
C LEU A 131 6.63 -5.32 -12.92
N SER A 132 7.55 -4.38 -12.75
CA SER A 132 8.51 -4.37 -11.64
C SER A 132 7.82 -4.17 -10.30
N LEU A 133 8.49 -4.53 -9.20
CA LEU A 133 7.93 -4.32 -7.86
C LEU A 133 7.73 -2.83 -7.53
N ILE A 134 8.54 -1.93 -8.09
CA ILE A 134 8.31 -0.47 -7.99
C ILE A 134 7.00 -0.05 -8.68
N GLU A 135 6.73 -0.57 -9.88
CA GLU A 135 5.50 -0.25 -10.61
C GLU A 135 4.26 -0.82 -9.91
N VAL A 136 4.36 -2.02 -9.35
CA VAL A 136 3.29 -2.61 -8.54
C VAL A 136 3.15 -1.91 -7.19
N ALA A 137 4.23 -1.42 -6.59
CA ALA A 137 4.16 -0.57 -5.42
C ALA A 137 3.37 0.72 -5.71
N ALA A 138 3.62 1.37 -6.85
CA ALA A 138 2.83 2.53 -7.28
C ALA A 138 1.34 2.17 -7.49
N ALA A 139 1.05 1.02 -8.13
CA ALA A 139 -0.31 0.51 -8.25
C ALA A 139 -0.97 0.26 -6.87
N GLY A 140 -0.20 -0.23 -5.88
CA GLY A 140 -0.65 -0.39 -4.51
C GLY A 140 -1.01 0.95 -3.82
N ALA A 141 -0.25 2.01 -4.07
CA ALA A 141 -0.57 3.35 -3.56
C ALA A 141 -1.84 3.90 -4.22
N MET A 142 -2.01 3.72 -5.53
CA MET A 142 -3.26 4.05 -6.23
C MET A 142 -4.44 3.23 -5.68
N THR A 143 -4.22 1.95 -5.40
CA THR A 143 -5.23 1.06 -4.79
C THR A 143 -5.67 1.57 -3.42
N ALA A 144 -4.73 2.02 -2.58
CA ALA A 144 -5.06 2.63 -1.29
C ALA A 144 -5.93 3.89 -1.47
N ALA A 145 -5.60 4.76 -2.44
CA ALA A 145 -6.41 5.94 -2.78
C ALA A 145 -7.83 5.57 -3.21
N MET A 146 -7.98 4.56 -4.07
CA MET A 146 -9.28 4.07 -4.50
C MET A 146 -10.09 3.51 -3.33
N LEU A 147 -9.46 2.75 -2.43
CA LEU A 147 -10.13 2.19 -1.25
C LEU A 147 -10.58 3.27 -0.28
N ILE A 148 -9.76 4.31 -0.05
CA ILE A 148 -10.16 5.49 0.72
C ILE A 148 -11.40 6.15 0.10
N HIS A 149 -11.39 6.37 -1.21
CA HIS A 149 -12.55 6.91 -1.92
C HIS A 149 -13.76 5.99 -1.75
N ASP A 150 -13.65 4.70 -2.05
CA ASP A 150 -14.76 3.75 -2.00
C ASP A 150 -15.36 3.60 -0.59
N CYS A 151 -14.53 3.66 0.45
CA CYS A 151 -14.94 3.50 1.84
C CYS A 151 -15.39 4.80 2.52
N ARG A 152 -15.45 5.94 1.80
CA ARG A 152 -15.81 7.26 2.35
C ARG A 152 -17.18 7.34 3.05
N GLY A 153 -18.06 6.38 2.79
CA GLY A 153 -19.38 6.29 3.45
C GLY A 153 -19.34 5.70 4.87
N VAL A 154 -18.23 5.05 5.26
CA VAL A 154 -18.06 4.40 6.57
C VAL A 154 -16.82 4.87 7.33
N LEU A 155 -15.82 5.41 6.62
CA LEU A 155 -14.59 5.97 7.18
C LEU A 155 -14.34 7.33 6.53
N SER A 156 -13.98 8.35 7.31
CA SER A 156 -13.69 9.67 6.74
C SER A 156 -12.48 9.60 5.80
N VAL A 157 -12.48 10.43 4.74
CA VAL A 157 -11.36 10.47 3.79
C VAL A 157 -10.06 10.85 4.51
N SER A 158 -10.13 11.77 5.49
CA SER A 158 -8.98 12.18 6.30
C SER A 158 -8.41 11.01 7.11
N ASP A 159 -9.25 10.23 7.80
CA ASP A 159 -8.79 9.08 8.58
C ASP A 159 -8.22 7.99 7.67
N GLY A 160 -8.87 7.72 6.54
CA GLY A 160 -8.35 6.80 5.53
C GLY A 160 -6.98 7.23 4.99
N CYS A 161 -6.77 8.53 4.75
CA CYS A 161 -5.47 9.07 4.36
C CYS A 161 -4.41 8.85 5.44
N SER A 162 -4.73 9.14 6.70
CA SER A 162 -3.80 8.96 7.82
C SER A 162 -3.37 7.50 7.98
N ILE A 163 -4.33 6.57 7.87
CA ILE A 163 -4.05 5.13 7.88
C ILE A 163 -3.13 4.74 6.72
N ALA A 164 -3.42 5.21 5.51
CA ALA A 164 -2.61 4.88 4.33
C ALA A 164 -1.19 5.46 4.42
N VAL A 165 -1.04 6.70 4.88
CA VAL A 165 0.27 7.33 5.08
C VAL A 165 1.07 6.57 6.13
N HIS A 166 0.46 6.24 7.27
CA HIS A 166 1.11 5.45 8.29
C HIS A 166 1.53 4.06 7.76
N GLY A 167 0.66 3.41 6.97
CA GLY A 167 0.94 2.13 6.33
C GLY A 167 2.09 2.17 5.32
N LEU A 168 2.19 3.25 4.53
CA LEU A 168 3.32 3.47 3.63
C LEU A 168 4.62 3.70 4.42
N ILE A 169 4.57 4.52 5.46
CA ILE A 169 5.77 4.86 6.26
C ILE A 169 6.29 3.63 6.99
N GLU A 170 5.43 2.90 7.71
CA GLU A 170 5.87 1.72 8.46
C GLU A 170 6.45 0.65 7.53
N SER A 171 5.80 0.39 6.38
CA SER A 171 6.23 -0.69 5.49
C SER A 171 7.43 -0.34 4.61
N THR A 172 7.69 0.94 4.34
CA THR A 172 8.93 1.38 3.69
C THR A 172 10.13 1.45 4.63
N LYS A 173 9.90 1.33 5.94
CA LYS A 173 10.94 1.46 6.99
C LYS A 173 11.11 0.23 7.85
N THR A 174 10.42 -0.87 7.56
CA THR A 174 10.48 -2.09 8.36
C THR A 174 10.84 -3.28 7.48
N VAL A 175 11.87 -4.04 7.89
CA VAL A 175 12.28 -5.28 7.22
C VAL A 175 11.06 -6.20 7.09
N PRO A 176 10.64 -6.56 5.87
CA PRO A 176 9.47 -7.40 5.68
C PRO A 176 9.76 -8.84 6.10
N VAL A 177 8.72 -9.59 6.46
CA VAL A 177 8.86 -11.04 6.66
C VAL A 177 9.37 -11.71 5.40
N ALA A 178 10.12 -12.81 5.51
CA ALA A 178 10.59 -13.54 4.33
C ALA A 178 9.41 -13.92 3.42
N PHE A 179 9.55 -13.65 2.12
CA PHE A 179 8.54 -14.05 1.16
C PHE A 179 8.50 -15.59 1.09
N ALA A 180 7.33 -16.16 1.37
CA ALA A 180 7.04 -17.55 1.13
C ALA A 180 6.03 -17.64 -0.02
N PRO A 181 6.34 -18.32 -1.14
CA PRO A 181 5.36 -18.54 -2.19
C PRO A 181 4.17 -19.34 -1.64
N ALA A 182 2.97 -19.05 -2.14
CA ALA A 182 1.81 -19.87 -1.81
C ALA A 182 2.04 -21.31 -2.32
N ALA A 183 1.81 -22.29 -1.45
CA ALA A 183 1.89 -23.71 -1.78
C ALA A 183 0.83 -24.14 -2.80
#